data_AF-A0AAN9PIF3-F1
#
_entry.id   AF-A0AAN9PIF3-F1
#
_cell.length_a   1.000
_cell.length_b   1.000
_cell.length_c   1.000
_cell.angle_alpha   90.00
_cell.angle_beta   90.00
_cell.angle_gamma   90.00
#
_symmetry.space_group_name_H-M   'P 1'
#
loop_
_entity.id
_entity.type
_entity.pdbx_description
1 polymer ?
#
loop_
_entity_poly.entity_id
_entity_poly.type
_entity_poly.pdbx_seq_one_letter_code
_entity_poly.pdbx_strand_id
1 'polypeptide(L)'
;MNISTTRKDFMIVNMGPHHPSMHGVLRLIVTLDGEDVIDCEPILGYLHRGMEKIAENRTIIQYLPYVTRWDYLATMFTEAITVNGPEQLGNIQVPKRASYIRVIMLELSRIASHLLWLGPFMADIGAQTPFFYIFRERELIYDLFEAATGMRMMHNFFRIGGVATDLPYGWVDKCYDFCDYFLTRIVEYQKLITRNPIFLERVEGVGVVDLKEVINWGLSGPMLRASGIQWDLRKVDNYECYEEFDWEIQWQKEGDSLARYLVRIGEMMESIKIIQQALEGIPGGPYENLEIRCFDREKEPEWNEFEYRFISKKPSPTFELPKQELYVRIEAPKGELGIFLIGDQNGFPWRWKIRPPGFINLQILPQLILLWEKLIVEMIIDLTEIQDIRFFFRLESFKEIYGIIWVFAPILILIFGIIISVLAIVWLEREISAGIQQRIGPEYTGPFGVLQALADGTKLLFKENLIPSRGDIRLFSIGPSISVISIIISYSVIPFGYNFVLSDLNIGIFLWIAISSIAPIGLLMSGYGSNNKYSFLGGLRAAAQSISYEIPLTLCVLSISLRAIR
;
A
#
# COMPACT_ATOMS: atom_id res chain seq x y z
N MET A 1 -54.95 -8.48 -18.81
CA MET A 1 -54.15 -8.48 -17.58
C MET A 1 -52.72 -8.17 -18.02
N ASN A 2 -52.38 -6.87 -18.12
CA ASN A 2 -51.05 -6.44 -18.53
C ASN A 2 -50.16 -6.47 -17.29
N ILE A 3 -49.30 -7.48 -17.20
CA ILE A 3 -48.23 -7.50 -16.21
C ILE A 3 -47.32 -6.32 -16.57
N SER A 4 -47.36 -5.27 -15.75
CA SER A 4 -46.39 -4.20 -15.82
C SER A 4 -45.01 -4.82 -15.63
N THR A 5 -44.21 -4.86 -16.69
CA THR A 5 -42.77 -5.11 -16.58
C THR A 5 -42.18 -3.99 -15.74
N THR A 6 -42.04 -4.22 -14.43
CA THR A 6 -41.25 -3.37 -13.55
C THR A 6 -39.84 -3.30 -14.14
N ARG A 7 -39.46 -2.13 -14.68
CA ARG A 7 -38.05 -1.87 -15.02
C ARG A 7 -37.28 -2.00 -13.72
N LYS A 8 -36.36 -2.96 -13.64
CA LYS A 8 -35.34 -2.97 -12.60
C LYS A 8 -34.43 -1.79 -12.88
N ASP A 9 -34.46 -0.78 -12.01
CA ASP A 9 -33.57 0.36 -12.09
C ASP A 9 -32.25 -0.02 -11.43
N PHE A 10 -31.26 -0.39 -12.26
CA PHE A 10 -29.92 -0.72 -11.78
C PHE A 10 -29.19 0.52 -11.26
N MET A 11 -28.49 0.38 -10.14
CA MET A 11 -27.68 1.44 -9.56
C MET A 11 -26.25 1.32 -10.09
N ILE A 12 -25.74 2.38 -10.72
CA ILE A 12 -24.35 2.45 -11.18
C ILE A 12 -23.53 3.17 -10.10
N VAL A 13 -22.61 2.45 -9.47
CA VAL A 13 -21.68 3.00 -8.48
C VAL A 13 -20.30 3.10 -9.10
N ASN A 14 -19.73 4.30 -9.03
CA ASN A 14 -18.36 4.55 -9.45
C ASN A 14 -17.44 4.47 -8.23
N MET A 15 -16.71 3.36 -8.11
CA MET A 15 -15.74 3.14 -7.04
C MET A 15 -14.36 3.59 -7.53
N GLY A 16 -13.74 4.55 -6.85
CA GLY A 16 -12.45 5.12 -7.23
C GLY A 16 -12.55 6.41 -8.08
N PRO A 17 -11.42 7.01 -8.50
CA PRO A 17 -10.06 6.47 -8.51
C PRO A 17 -9.31 6.53 -7.17
N HIS A 18 -9.88 7.20 -6.16
CA HIS A 18 -9.33 7.30 -4.81
C HIS A 18 -10.28 6.63 -3.82
N HIS A 19 -9.89 5.46 -3.31
CA HIS A 19 -10.63 4.74 -2.27
C HIS A 19 -9.64 3.99 -1.35
N PRO A 20 -9.87 3.92 -0.03
CA PRO A 20 -8.97 3.22 0.90
C PRO A 20 -8.72 1.76 0.54
N SER A 21 -9.77 1.03 0.14
CA SER A 21 -9.69 -0.38 -0.31
C SER A 21 -9.03 -0.56 -1.69
N MET A 22 -8.51 0.50 -2.29
CA MET A 22 -7.80 0.46 -3.57
C MET A 22 -6.33 0.78 -3.33
N HIS A 23 -5.52 -0.27 -3.20
CA HIS A 23 -4.07 -0.15 -3.13
C HIS A 23 -3.48 0.23 -4.49
N GLY A 24 -3.53 1.54 -4.79
CA GLY A 24 -3.13 2.13 -6.05
C GLY A 24 -4.22 3.06 -6.59
N VAL A 25 -4.25 3.24 -7.91
CA VAL A 25 -5.27 4.03 -8.59
C VAL A 25 -6.03 3.11 -9.52
N LEU A 26 -7.20 2.67 -9.08
CA LEU A 26 -8.10 1.81 -9.82
C LEU A 26 -9.48 2.46 -9.82
N ARG A 27 -10.21 2.35 -10.92
CA ARG A 27 -11.61 2.79 -11.00
C ARG A 27 -12.44 1.62 -11.48
N LEU A 28 -13.46 1.27 -10.71
CA LEU A 28 -14.42 0.22 -11.04
C LEU A 28 -15.79 0.89 -11.21
N ILE A 29 -16.40 0.72 -12.38
CA ILE A 29 -17.81 1.08 -12.58
C ILE A 29 -18.60 -0.20 -12.32
N VAL A 30 -19.36 -0.23 -11.24
CA VAL A 30 -20.11 -1.40 -10.79
C VAL A 30 -21.59 -1.15 -11.01
N THR A 31 -22.26 -2.08 -11.68
CA THR A 31 -23.71 -2.06 -11.89
C THR A 31 -24.34 -3.02 -10.88
N LEU A 32 -25.25 -2.50 -10.07
CA LEU A 32 -25.81 -3.19 -8.91
C LEU A 32 -27.34 -3.33 -9.02
N ASP A 33 -27.86 -4.45 -8.53
CA ASP A 33 -29.27 -4.66 -8.23
C ASP A 33 -29.40 -4.93 -6.73
N GLY A 34 -29.56 -3.85 -5.96
CA GLY A 34 -29.47 -3.91 -4.49
C GLY A 34 -28.04 -4.22 -4.03
N GLU A 35 -27.83 -5.44 -3.52
CA GLU A 35 -26.54 -5.94 -3.01
C GLU A 35 -25.79 -6.82 -4.02
N ASP A 36 -26.45 -7.23 -5.10
CA ASP A 36 -25.90 -8.11 -6.12
C ASP A 36 -25.18 -7.30 -7.19
N VAL A 37 -23.99 -7.77 -7.59
CA VAL A 37 -23.22 -7.17 -8.68
C VAL A 37 -23.59 -7.85 -9.99
N ILE A 38 -24.15 -7.09 -10.92
CA ILE A 38 -24.57 -7.57 -12.25
C ILE A 38 -23.51 -7.32 -13.30
N ASP A 39 -22.68 -6.29 -13.13
CA ASP A 39 -21.58 -5.99 -14.03
C ASP A 39 -20.50 -5.18 -13.33
N CYS A 40 -19.25 -5.35 -13.78
CA CYS A 40 -18.12 -4.59 -13.30
C CYS A 40 -17.18 -4.26 -14.45
N GLU A 41 -17.01 -2.97 -14.74
CA GLU A 41 -16.06 -2.48 -15.73
C GLU A 41 -14.82 -1.89 -15.05
N PRO A 42 -13.66 -2.58 -15.10
CA PRO A 42 -12.40 -2.04 -14.57
C PRO A 42 -11.76 -1.07 -15.57
N ILE A 43 -11.70 0.21 -15.18
CA ILE A 43 -10.99 1.25 -15.93
C ILE A 43 -9.54 1.31 -15.46
N LEU A 44 -8.64 0.84 -16.32
CA LEU A 44 -7.20 0.83 -16.10
C LEU A 44 -6.51 2.02 -16.81
N GLY A 45 -5.24 2.27 -16.47
CA GLY A 45 -4.38 3.20 -17.22
C GLY A 45 -4.03 4.50 -16.50
N TYR A 46 -4.58 4.77 -15.31
CA TYR A 46 -4.23 5.96 -14.51
C TYR A 46 -2.74 6.04 -14.15
N LEU A 47 -2.04 4.90 -14.08
CA LEU A 47 -0.60 4.81 -13.84
C LEU A 47 0.20 4.42 -15.10
N HIS A 48 -0.35 4.60 -16.30
CA HIS A 48 0.37 4.36 -17.55
C HIS A 48 1.48 5.40 -17.74
N ARG A 49 2.72 4.93 -17.80
CA ARG A 49 3.93 5.79 -17.88
C ARG A 49 4.75 5.57 -19.15
N GLY A 50 4.23 4.85 -20.15
CA GLY A 50 4.94 4.58 -21.40
C GLY A 50 6.25 3.80 -21.25
N MET A 51 6.33 2.89 -20.26
CA MET A 51 7.57 2.17 -19.93
C MET A 51 8.17 1.38 -21.11
N GLU A 52 7.33 0.75 -21.94
CA GLU A 52 7.77 0.05 -23.15
C GLU A 52 8.44 1.01 -24.14
N LYS A 53 7.90 2.22 -24.31
CA LYS A 53 8.45 3.22 -25.23
C LYS A 53 9.74 3.86 -24.70
N ILE A 54 9.89 3.96 -23.38
CA ILE A 54 11.13 4.41 -22.75
C ILE A 54 12.25 3.38 -22.98
N ALA A 55 11.92 2.08 -22.93
CA ALA A 55 12.88 1.00 -23.18
C ALA A 55 13.49 1.09 -24.59
N GLU A 56 12.66 1.35 -25.61
CA GLU A 56 13.11 1.50 -27.01
C GLU A 56 14.09 2.68 -27.23
N ASN A 57 14.09 3.67 -26.33
CA ASN A 57 14.90 4.90 -26.45
C ASN A 57 16.10 4.93 -25.48
N ARG A 58 16.37 3.84 -24.75
CA ARG A 58 17.39 3.78 -23.69
C ARG A 58 18.19 2.49 -23.79
N THR A 59 19.47 2.55 -23.46
CA THR A 59 20.25 1.33 -23.33
C THR A 59 19.73 0.52 -22.15
N ILE A 60 19.90 -0.80 -22.15
CA ILE A 60 19.38 -1.68 -21.10
C ILE A 60 19.82 -1.23 -19.70
N ILE A 61 21.07 -0.81 -19.55
CA ILE A 61 21.60 -0.37 -18.26
C ILE A 61 21.03 0.99 -17.83
N GLN A 62 20.75 1.89 -18.76
CA GLN A 62 20.01 3.13 -18.45
C GLN A 62 18.54 2.84 -18.12
N TYR A 63 17.99 1.75 -18.66
CA TYR A 63 16.62 1.36 -18.45
C TYR A 63 16.40 0.63 -17.11
N LEU A 64 17.38 -0.11 -16.62
CA LEU A 64 17.30 -0.91 -15.39
C LEU A 64 16.73 -0.15 -14.17
N PRO A 65 17.10 1.11 -13.88
CA PRO A 65 16.51 1.89 -12.78
C PRO A 65 15.02 2.25 -12.97
N TYR A 66 14.48 2.16 -14.19
CA TYR A 66 13.05 2.32 -14.45
C TYR A 66 12.26 1.06 -14.15
N VAL A 67 12.88 -0.11 -14.30
CA VAL A 67 12.22 -1.41 -14.20
C VAL A 67 11.84 -1.75 -12.75
N THR A 68 12.63 -1.29 -11.80
CA THR A 68 12.31 -1.35 -10.36
C THR A 68 10.99 -0.64 -10.01
N ARG A 69 10.48 0.21 -10.90
CA ARG A 69 9.21 0.95 -10.72
C ARG A 69 8.01 0.28 -11.38
N TRP A 70 8.20 -0.84 -12.08
CA TRP A 70 7.09 -1.61 -12.66
C TRP A 70 6.27 -2.27 -11.58
N ASP A 71 6.94 -3.05 -10.73
CA ASP A 71 6.39 -3.66 -9.54
C ASP A 71 7.25 -3.27 -8.33
N TYR A 72 6.80 -2.27 -7.59
CA TYR A 72 7.50 -1.74 -6.42
C TYR A 72 7.51 -2.70 -5.22
N LEU A 73 6.75 -3.81 -5.29
CA LEU A 73 6.73 -4.86 -4.26
C LEU A 73 7.86 -5.86 -4.47
N ALA A 74 8.14 -6.18 -5.74
CA ALA A 74 8.96 -7.30 -6.17
C ALA A 74 10.02 -6.83 -7.18
N THR A 75 10.79 -5.80 -6.80
CA THR A 75 11.70 -5.10 -7.73
C THR A 75 12.82 -5.99 -8.24
N MET A 76 13.29 -6.96 -7.44
CA MET A 76 14.35 -7.87 -7.85
C MET A 76 13.90 -8.78 -9.00
N PHE A 77 12.62 -9.19 -9.04
CA PHE A 77 12.07 -9.97 -10.15
C PHE A 77 12.02 -9.17 -11.44
N THR A 78 11.67 -7.88 -11.34
CA THR A 78 11.64 -7.03 -12.53
C THR A 78 13.06 -6.78 -13.03
N GLU A 79 14.03 -6.54 -12.15
CA GLU A 79 15.43 -6.46 -12.54
C GLU A 79 15.92 -7.77 -13.20
N ALA A 80 15.63 -8.92 -12.59
CA ALA A 80 16.07 -10.22 -13.10
C ALA A 80 15.57 -10.46 -14.52
N ILE A 81 14.28 -10.23 -14.80
CA ILE A 81 13.76 -10.48 -16.15
C ILE A 81 14.41 -9.57 -17.19
N THR A 82 14.77 -8.35 -16.82
CA THR A 82 15.43 -7.41 -17.75
C THR A 82 16.89 -7.70 -18.01
N VAL A 83 17.51 -8.47 -17.12
CA VAL A 83 18.91 -8.89 -17.22
C VAL A 83 19.01 -10.26 -17.90
N ASN A 84 18.12 -11.18 -17.56
CA ASN A 84 18.07 -12.53 -18.13
C ASN A 84 17.77 -12.52 -19.64
N GLY A 85 16.95 -11.57 -20.12
CA GLY A 85 16.66 -11.39 -21.54
C GLY A 85 17.92 -11.19 -22.40
N PRO A 86 18.68 -10.11 -22.17
CA PRO A 86 19.96 -9.86 -22.83
C PRO A 86 21.01 -10.96 -22.59
N GLU A 87 21.05 -11.57 -21.40
CA GLU A 87 21.98 -12.66 -21.10
C GLU A 87 21.74 -13.90 -21.97
N GLN A 88 20.47 -14.32 -22.11
CA GLN A 88 20.09 -15.43 -22.97
C GLN A 88 20.31 -15.11 -24.45
N LEU A 89 19.96 -13.90 -24.88
CA LEU A 89 20.14 -13.47 -26.28
C LEU A 89 21.64 -13.36 -26.64
N GLY A 90 22.47 -12.89 -25.71
CA GLY A 90 23.92 -12.79 -25.87
C GLY A 90 24.70 -14.08 -25.57
N ASN A 91 24.03 -15.15 -25.17
CA ASN A 91 24.63 -16.40 -24.66
C ASN A 91 25.73 -16.14 -23.61
N ILE A 92 25.42 -15.28 -22.64
CA ILE A 92 26.33 -14.86 -21.59
C ILE A 92 26.19 -15.83 -20.41
N GLN A 93 27.31 -16.41 -19.99
CA GLN A 93 27.34 -17.26 -18.80
C GLN A 93 27.43 -16.41 -17.53
N VAL A 94 26.53 -16.68 -16.59
CA VAL A 94 26.50 -16.05 -15.26
C VAL A 94 27.33 -16.91 -14.28
N PRO A 95 28.24 -16.32 -13.48
CA PRO A 95 29.00 -17.08 -12.49
C PRO A 95 28.10 -17.76 -11.46
N LYS A 96 28.48 -18.96 -11.02
CA LYS A 96 27.67 -19.76 -10.08
C LYS A 96 27.36 -19.01 -8.77
N ARG A 97 28.35 -18.30 -8.21
CA ARG A 97 28.15 -17.45 -7.02
C ARG A 97 27.11 -16.36 -7.25
N ALA A 98 27.14 -15.70 -8.41
CA ALA A 98 26.18 -14.65 -8.75
C ALA A 98 24.75 -15.22 -8.86
N SER A 99 24.59 -16.41 -9.44
CA SER A 99 23.29 -17.07 -9.55
C SER A 99 22.70 -17.43 -8.18
N TYR A 100 23.52 -17.93 -7.25
CA TYR A 100 23.10 -18.16 -5.85
C TYR A 100 22.64 -16.87 -5.17
N ILE A 101 23.41 -15.78 -5.30
CA ILE A 101 23.04 -14.47 -4.75
C ILE A 101 21.71 -13.98 -5.34
N ARG A 102 21.51 -14.15 -6.67
CA ARG A 102 20.25 -13.80 -7.32
C ARG A 102 19.07 -14.59 -6.76
N VAL A 103 19.21 -15.91 -6.60
CA VAL A 103 18.15 -16.76 -6.01
C VAL A 103 17.78 -16.30 -4.60
N ILE A 104 18.77 -16.05 -3.74
CA ILE A 104 18.52 -15.56 -2.36
C ILE A 104 17.75 -14.23 -2.40
N MET A 105 18.20 -13.27 -3.23
CA MET A 105 17.54 -11.97 -3.35
C MET A 105 16.13 -12.05 -3.95
N LEU A 106 15.91 -12.96 -4.90
CA LEU A 106 14.60 -13.20 -5.49
C LEU A 106 13.63 -13.81 -4.47
N GLU A 107 14.05 -14.82 -3.71
CA GLU A 107 13.18 -15.47 -2.72
C GLU A 107 12.91 -14.56 -1.51
N LEU A 108 13.88 -13.73 -1.07
CA LEU A 108 13.61 -12.66 -0.09
C LEU A 108 12.60 -11.64 -0.64
N SER A 109 12.71 -11.27 -1.91
CA SER A 109 11.75 -10.37 -2.56
C SER A 109 10.38 -11.01 -2.72
N ARG A 110 10.30 -12.35 -2.87
CA ARG A 110 9.05 -13.11 -2.92
C ARG A 110 8.34 -13.04 -1.57
N ILE A 111 9.05 -13.31 -0.48
CA ILE A 111 8.53 -13.17 0.89
C ILE A 111 8.03 -11.74 1.14
N ALA A 112 8.85 -10.72 0.82
CA ALA A 112 8.47 -9.32 1.01
C ALA A 112 7.22 -8.91 0.20
N SER A 113 7.01 -9.53 -0.96
CA SER A 113 5.82 -9.31 -1.79
C SER A 113 4.58 -10.00 -1.22
N HIS A 114 4.68 -11.25 -0.78
CA HIS A 114 3.57 -11.97 -0.14
C HIS A 114 3.15 -11.34 1.18
N LEU A 115 4.10 -10.85 1.99
CA LEU A 115 3.84 -10.08 3.19
C LEU A 115 3.03 -8.82 2.89
N LEU A 116 3.47 -7.99 1.95
CA LEU A 116 2.73 -6.78 1.57
C LEU A 116 1.44 -7.05 0.80
N TRP A 117 1.22 -8.26 0.29
CA TRP A 117 -0.10 -8.68 -0.15
C TRP A 117 -1.00 -9.03 1.05
N LEU A 118 -0.49 -9.81 2.00
CA LEU A 118 -1.24 -10.29 3.16
C LEU A 118 -1.71 -9.17 4.07
N GLY A 119 -0.86 -8.19 4.36
CA GLY A 119 -1.19 -7.11 5.30
C GLY A 119 -2.42 -6.30 4.86
N PRO A 120 -2.38 -5.66 3.69
CA PRO A 120 -3.50 -4.90 3.18
C PRO A 120 -4.72 -5.78 2.88
N PHE A 121 -4.55 -7.01 2.39
CA PHE A 121 -5.65 -7.97 2.25
C PHE A 121 -6.40 -8.19 3.57
N MET A 122 -5.67 -8.36 4.68
CA MET A 122 -6.29 -8.47 6.00
C MET A 122 -6.93 -7.16 6.46
N ALA A 123 -6.30 -6.02 6.17
CA ALA A 123 -6.83 -4.70 6.52
C ALA A 123 -8.13 -4.38 5.78
N ASP A 124 -8.24 -4.77 4.50
CA ASP A 124 -9.45 -4.65 3.68
C ASP A 124 -10.57 -5.56 4.18
N ILE A 125 -10.22 -6.73 4.71
CA ILE A 125 -11.14 -7.62 5.44
C ILE A 125 -11.48 -7.03 6.83
N GLY A 126 -10.80 -5.99 7.31
CA GLY A 126 -11.09 -5.32 8.58
C GLY A 126 -10.19 -5.73 9.76
N ALA A 127 -9.23 -6.62 9.54
CA ALA A 127 -8.22 -6.98 10.54
C ALA A 127 -6.98 -6.06 10.41
N GLN A 128 -6.92 -5.01 11.23
CA GLN A 128 -5.85 -4.01 11.18
C GLN A 128 -4.56 -4.44 11.91
N THR A 129 -4.65 -5.29 12.94
CA THR A 129 -3.46 -5.67 13.74
C THR A 129 -2.41 -6.45 12.94
N PRO A 130 -2.76 -7.47 12.13
CA PRO A 130 -1.77 -8.20 11.33
C PRO A 130 -0.99 -7.31 10.37
N PHE A 131 -1.59 -6.20 9.89
CA PHE A 131 -0.92 -5.23 9.04
C PHE A 131 0.37 -4.71 9.69
N PHE A 132 0.33 -4.30 10.96
CA PHE A 132 1.52 -3.77 11.64
C PHE A 132 2.60 -4.82 11.88
N TYR A 133 2.21 -6.06 12.19
CA TYR A 133 3.19 -7.14 12.37
C TYR A 133 3.93 -7.38 11.07
N ILE A 134 3.21 -7.54 9.97
CA ILE A 134 3.78 -7.81 8.65
C ILE A 134 4.81 -6.74 8.22
N PHE A 135 4.56 -5.47 8.53
CA PHE A 135 5.53 -4.40 8.25
C PHE A 135 6.81 -4.53 9.07
N ARG A 136 6.76 -5.06 10.29
CA ARG A 136 7.94 -5.36 11.11
C ARG A 136 8.82 -6.42 10.47
N GLU A 137 8.29 -7.55 10.01
CA GLU A 137 9.12 -8.55 9.33
C GLU A 137 9.64 -8.05 7.99
N ARG A 138 8.83 -7.28 7.27
CA ARG A 138 9.22 -6.68 6.00
C ARG A 138 10.37 -5.68 6.15
N GLU A 139 10.41 -4.96 7.27
CA GLU A 139 11.50 -4.06 7.61
C GLU A 139 12.84 -4.80 7.78
N LEU A 140 12.84 -5.98 8.38
CA LEU A 140 14.06 -6.80 8.51
C LEU A 140 14.61 -7.22 7.14
N ILE A 141 13.73 -7.54 6.18
CA ILE A 141 14.15 -7.84 4.80
C ILE A 141 14.75 -6.58 4.14
N TYR A 142 14.17 -5.41 4.40
CA TYR A 142 14.69 -4.16 3.88
C TYR A 142 16.06 -3.79 4.45
N ASP A 143 16.33 -4.09 5.72
CA ASP A 143 17.66 -3.91 6.29
C ASP A 143 18.69 -4.82 5.60
N LEU A 144 18.31 -6.05 5.23
CA LEU A 144 19.17 -6.95 4.44
C LEU A 144 19.42 -6.41 3.03
N PHE A 145 18.39 -5.87 2.37
CA PHE A 145 18.53 -5.25 1.05
C PHE A 145 19.37 -3.97 1.08
N GLU A 146 19.17 -3.13 2.10
CA GLU A 146 19.93 -1.91 2.30
C GLU A 146 21.41 -2.24 2.55
N ALA A 147 21.70 -3.26 3.36
CA ALA A 147 23.06 -3.71 3.59
C ALA A 147 23.75 -4.18 2.30
N ALA A 148 23.06 -4.93 1.44
CA ALA A 148 23.63 -5.47 0.21
C ALA A 148 23.75 -4.42 -0.93
N THR A 149 22.75 -3.55 -1.07
CA THR A 149 22.61 -2.68 -2.26
C THR A 149 22.79 -1.20 -1.98
N GLY A 150 22.69 -0.80 -0.71
CA GLY A 150 22.64 0.60 -0.27
C GLY A 150 21.27 1.27 -0.48
N MET A 151 20.25 0.55 -0.97
CA MET A 151 18.91 1.08 -1.19
C MET A 151 17.84 0.15 -0.59
N ARG A 152 16.72 0.72 -0.14
CA ARG A 152 15.65 -0.02 0.53
C ARG A 152 14.56 -0.58 -0.38
N MET A 153 14.41 -0.02 -1.59
CA MET A 153 13.35 -0.43 -2.53
C MET A 153 13.84 -0.48 -3.98
N MET A 154 14.56 0.55 -4.45
CA MET A 154 14.97 0.66 -5.85
C MET A 154 16.40 0.13 -6.03
N HIS A 155 16.59 -1.17 -5.87
CA HIS A 155 17.88 -1.79 -5.62
C HIS A 155 18.92 -1.64 -6.75
N ASN A 156 18.52 -1.75 -8.02
CA ASN A 156 19.40 -1.68 -9.19
C ASN A 156 20.66 -2.56 -9.01
N PHE A 157 20.44 -3.76 -8.49
CA PHE A 157 21.47 -4.65 -7.97
C PHE A 157 21.88 -5.70 -9.02
N PHE A 158 20.93 -6.25 -9.78
CA PHE A 158 21.26 -7.19 -10.84
C PHE A 158 21.85 -6.47 -12.04
N ARG A 159 22.84 -7.08 -12.68
CA ARG A 159 23.54 -6.56 -13.87
C ARG A 159 23.70 -7.67 -14.88
N ILE A 160 23.76 -7.30 -16.16
CA ILE A 160 24.11 -8.25 -17.23
C ILE A 160 25.47 -8.89 -16.87
N GLY A 161 25.47 -10.21 -16.65
CA GLY A 161 26.63 -10.98 -16.24
C GLY A 161 26.74 -11.34 -14.77
N GLY A 162 25.80 -10.93 -13.93
CA GLY A 162 25.82 -11.26 -12.50
C GLY A 162 25.18 -10.21 -11.61
N VAL A 163 25.88 -9.77 -10.58
CA VAL A 163 25.41 -8.77 -9.62
C VAL A 163 26.36 -7.57 -9.55
N ALA A 164 25.86 -6.41 -9.14
CA ALA A 164 26.64 -5.17 -9.12
C ALA A 164 27.78 -5.20 -8.07
N THR A 165 27.52 -5.81 -6.92
CA THR A 165 28.45 -5.90 -5.78
C THR A 165 28.21 -7.23 -5.08
N ASP A 166 29.26 -7.82 -4.50
CA ASP A 166 29.13 -9.00 -3.63
C ASP A 166 28.47 -8.64 -2.27
N LEU A 167 28.04 -9.66 -1.54
CA LEU A 167 27.44 -9.54 -0.21
C LEU A 167 28.47 -9.03 0.81
N PRO A 168 28.09 -8.09 1.71
CA PRO A 168 29.00 -7.58 2.72
C PRO A 168 29.31 -8.63 3.79
N TYR A 169 30.40 -8.40 4.53
CA TYR A 169 30.81 -9.27 5.64
C TYR A 169 29.70 -9.36 6.72
N GLY A 170 29.41 -10.57 7.19
CA GLY A 170 28.37 -10.83 8.19
C GLY A 170 26.92 -10.76 7.67
N TRP A 171 26.72 -10.58 6.36
CA TRP A 171 25.37 -10.57 5.77
C TRP A 171 24.70 -11.94 5.80
N VAL A 172 25.48 -13.01 5.55
CA VAL A 172 24.99 -14.40 5.53
C VAL A 172 24.42 -14.78 6.89
N ASP A 173 25.13 -14.49 7.97
CA ASP A 173 24.70 -14.79 9.35
C ASP A 173 23.38 -14.07 9.69
N LYS A 174 23.27 -12.78 9.34
CA LYS A 174 22.03 -12.02 9.54
C LYS A 174 20.85 -12.57 8.73
N CYS A 175 21.12 -13.10 7.54
CA CYS A 175 20.08 -13.71 6.72
C CYS A 175 19.59 -15.03 7.34
N TYR A 176 20.49 -15.82 7.93
CA TYR A 176 20.10 -16.99 8.74
C TYR A 176 19.24 -16.63 9.93
N ASP A 177 19.65 -15.62 10.72
CA ASP A 177 18.89 -15.15 11.88
C ASP A 177 17.47 -14.73 11.48
N PHE A 178 17.33 -14.07 10.32
CA PHE A 178 16.03 -13.72 9.76
C PHE A 178 15.21 -14.97 9.39
N CYS A 179 15.80 -15.98 8.75
CA CYS A 179 15.10 -17.20 8.35
C CYS A 179 14.50 -17.92 9.58
N ASP A 180 15.28 -18.10 10.64
CA ASP A 180 14.85 -18.76 11.87
C ASP A 180 13.75 -17.96 12.59
N TYR A 181 13.92 -16.64 12.65
CA TYR A 181 12.92 -15.74 13.21
C TYR A 181 11.60 -15.80 12.42
N PHE A 182 11.67 -15.75 11.10
CA PHE A 182 10.49 -15.65 10.24
C PHE A 182 9.68 -16.95 10.21
N LEU A 183 10.32 -18.12 10.28
CA LEU A 183 9.63 -19.41 10.43
C LEU A 183 8.68 -19.43 11.63
N THR A 184 9.14 -18.92 12.78
CA THR A 184 8.33 -18.82 13.99
C THR A 184 7.12 -17.88 13.78
N ARG A 185 7.31 -16.79 13.04
CA ARG A 185 6.24 -15.81 12.75
C ARG A 185 5.19 -16.33 11.78
N ILE A 186 5.56 -17.13 10.77
CA ILE A 186 4.56 -17.76 9.88
C ILE A 186 3.60 -18.63 10.69
N VAL A 187 4.09 -19.41 11.64
CA VAL A 187 3.24 -20.25 12.50
C VAL A 187 2.30 -19.39 13.34
N GLU A 188 2.77 -18.26 13.85
CA GLU A 188 1.94 -17.27 14.56
C GLU A 188 0.85 -16.70 13.64
N TYR A 189 1.18 -16.33 12.39
CA TYR A 189 0.21 -15.85 11.41
C TYR A 189 -0.84 -16.90 11.05
N GLN A 190 -0.45 -18.15 10.87
CA GLN A 190 -1.39 -19.23 10.62
C GLN A 190 -2.36 -19.41 11.81
N LYS A 191 -1.86 -19.28 13.03
CA LYS A 191 -2.69 -19.39 14.24
C LYS A 191 -3.67 -18.22 14.37
N LEU A 192 -3.25 -17.01 14.03
CA LEU A 192 -4.09 -15.80 14.13
C LEU A 192 -5.09 -15.66 12.99
N ILE A 193 -4.70 -16.03 11.77
CA ILE A 193 -5.47 -15.76 10.54
C ILE A 193 -6.20 -17.02 10.08
N THR A 194 -5.47 -18.11 9.81
CA THR A 194 -6.02 -19.30 9.15
C THR A 194 -7.10 -19.99 9.98
N ARG A 195 -7.01 -19.92 11.32
CA ARG A 195 -7.99 -20.54 12.23
C ARG A 195 -9.13 -19.60 12.64
N ASN A 196 -9.14 -18.37 12.16
CA ASN A 196 -10.17 -17.40 12.54
C ASN A 196 -11.48 -17.69 11.79
N PRO A 197 -12.61 -17.96 12.49
CA PRO A 197 -13.88 -18.25 11.84
C PRO A 197 -14.37 -17.09 10.95
N ILE A 198 -14.18 -15.84 11.37
CA ILE A 198 -14.60 -14.64 10.62
C ILE A 198 -13.80 -14.50 9.32
N PHE A 199 -12.55 -14.97 9.32
CA PHE A 199 -11.72 -14.96 8.12
C PHE A 199 -12.17 -16.05 7.14
N LEU A 200 -12.43 -17.26 7.64
CA LEU A 200 -12.89 -18.38 6.82
C LEU A 200 -14.24 -18.06 6.16
N GLU A 201 -15.20 -17.55 6.92
CA GLU A 201 -16.53 -17.20 6.42
C GLU A 201 -16.50 -16.17 5.27
N ARG A 202 -15.49 -15.29 5.25
CA ARG A 202 -15.35 -14.23 4.23
C ARG A 202 -14.53 -14.62 3.01
N VAL A 203 -13.84 -15.75 3.04
CA VAL A 203 -12.83 -16.11 2.04
C VAL A 203 -13.08 -17.49 1.43
N GLU A 204 -13.70 -18.39 2.19
CA GLU A 204 -14.10 -19.72 1.73
C GLU A 204 -15.24 -19.61 0.70
N GLY A 205 -15.10 -20.29 -0.43
CA GLY A 205 -16.10 -20.26 -1.50
C GLY A 205 -16.18 -18.94 -2.28
N VAL A 206 -15.27 -18.00 -2.02
CA VAL A 206 -15.25 -16.67 -2.65
C VAL A 206 -14.34 -16.64 -3.85
N GLY A 207 -14.87 -16.17 -5.00
CA GLY A 207 -14.08 -15.94 -6.21
C GLY A 207 -13.53 -17.22 -6.83
N VAL A 208 -14.34 -18.28 -6.83
CA VAL A 208 -14.01 -19.59 -7.41
C VAL A 208 -13.78 -19.44 -8.92
N VAL A 209 -12.71 -20.05 -9.43
CA VAL A 209 -12.40 -20.06 -10.87
C VAL A 209 -12.19 -21.49 -11.32
N ASP A 210 -12.91 -21.90 -12.37
CA ASP A 210 -12.76 -23.23 -12.95
C ASP A 210 -11.44 -23.36 -13.71
N LEU A 211 -10.89 -24.58 -13.75
CA LEU A 211 -9.60 -24.87 -14.37
C LEU A 211 -9.56 -24.48 -15.86
N LYS A 212 -10.66 -24.65 -16.58
CA LYS A 212 -10.75 -24.25 -17.99
C LYS A 212 -10.67 -22.73 -18.17
N GLU A 213 -11.28 -21.98 -17.25
CA GLU A 213 -11.27 -20.53 -17.27
C GLU A 213 -9.88 -20.00 -16.97
N VAL A 214 -9.19 -20.58 -15.97
CA VAL A 214 -7.80 -20.24 -15.65
C VAL A 214 -6.89 -20.35 -16.88
N ILE A 215 -7.02 -21.44 -17.64
CA ILE A 215 -6.23 -21.66 -18.86
C ILE A 215 -6.64 -20.68 -19.98
N ASN A 216 -7.94 -20.51 -20.22
CA ASN A 216 -8.45 -19.64 -21.29
C ASN A 216 -8.07 -18.17 -21.08
N TRP A 217 -8.12 -17.69 -19.83
CA TRP A 217 -7.70 -16.33 -19.47
C TRP A 217 -6.18 -16.17 -19.35
N GLY A 218 -5.42 -17.28 -19.38
CA GLY A 218 -3.95 -17.26 -19.27
C GLY A 218 -3.45 -16.83 -17.88
N LEU A 219 -4.22 -17.12 -16.83
CA LEU A 219 -3.83 -16.87 -15.44
C LEU A 219 -2.60 -17.70 -15.05
N SER A 220 -1.77 -17.15 -14.17
CA SER A 220 -0.49 -17.76 -13.77
C SER A 220 -0.19 -17.56 -12.29
N GLY A 221 0.83 -18.26 -11.78
CA GLY A 221 1.27 -18.18 -10.40
C GLY A 221 0.27 -18.72 -9.38
N PRO A 222 0.07 -18.03 -8.24
CA PRO A 222 -0.83 -18.50 -7.19
C PRO A 222 -2.27 -18.71 -7.67
N MET A 223 -2.72 -17.96 -8.68
CA MET A 223 -4.06 -18.11 -9.26
C MET A 223 -4.22 -19.47 -9.97
N LEU A 224 -3.18 -19.90 -10.69
CA LEU A 224 -3.15 -21.17 -11.41
C LEU A 224 -3.00 -22.36 -10.43
N ARG A 225 -2.09 -22.21 -9.47
CA ARG A 225 -1.79 -23.24 -8.45
C ARG A 225 -2.94 -23.48 -7.48
N ALA A 226 -3.76 -22.46 -7.20
CA ALA A 226 -4.93 -22.59 -6.34
C ALA A 226 -6.08 -23.38 -6.99
N SER A 227 -6.12 -23.46 -8.33
CA SER A 227 -7.17 -24.15 -9.10
C SER A 227 -6.78 -25.58 -9.50
N GLY A 228 -5.74 -26.17 -8.88
CA GLY A 228 -5.38 -27.58 -9.05
C GLY A 228 -4.29 -27.89 -10.07
N ILE A 229 -3.66 -26.87 -10.68
CA ILE A 229 -2.57 -27.07 -11.65
C ILE A 229 -1.21 -26.90 -10.97
N GLN A 230 -0.43 -27.99 -10.91
CA GLN A 230 0.95 -27.99 -10.42
C GLN A 230 1.91 -27.42 -11.47
N TRP A 231 1.88 -26.11 -11.66
CA TRP A 231 2.73 -25.41 -12.63
C TRP A 231 3.51 -24.27 -11.98
N ASP A 232 4.83 -24.30 -12.14
CA ASP A 232 5.75 -23.29 -11.63
C ASP A 232 6.95 -23.17 -12.58
N LEU A 233 7.23 -21.96 -13.07
CA LEU A 233 8.30 -21.76 -14.06
C LEU A 233 9.69 -22.05 -13.49
N ARG A 234 9.87 -22.04 -12.16
CA ARG A 234 11.14 -22.38 -11.51
C ARG A 234 11.56 -23.83 -11.74
N LYS A 235 10.61 -24.76 -11.88
CA LYS A 235 10.89 -26.18 -12.22
C LYS A 235 10.79 -26.49 -13.71
N VAL A 236 10.02 -25.69 -14.47
CA VAL A 236 9.80 -25.93 -15.90
C VAL A 236 10.94 -25.35 -16.72
N ASP A 237 11.29 -24.08 -16.50
CA ASP A 237 12.28 -23.37 -17.31
C ASP A 237 13.69 -23.43 -16.69
N ASN A 238 13.82 -23.87 -15.42
CA ASN A 238 15.09 -24.02 -14.68
C ASN A 238 16.06 -22.83 -14.85
N TYR A 239 15.56 -21.60 -14.71
CA TYR A 239 16.41 -20.42 -14.79
C TYR A 239 17.27 -20.24 -13.53
N GLU A 240 18.40 -19.54 -13.65
CA GLU A 240 19.39 -19.38 -12.56
C GLU A 240 19.92 -20.74 -12.06
N CYS A 241 19.65 -21.10 -10.81
CA CYS A 241 20.08 -22.36 -10.21
C CYS A 241 19.01 -23.03 -9.32
N TYR A 242 17.72 -22.86 -9.64
CA TYR A 242 16.62 -23.46 -8.86
C TYR A 242 16.61 -25.00 -8.87
N GLU A 243 17.30 -25.64 -9.81
CA GLU A 243 17.42 -27.10 -9.93
C GLU A 243 18.28 -27.72 -8.80
N GLU A 244 19.20 -26.95 -8.22
CA GLU A 244 20.11 -27.45 -7.17
C GLU A 244 19.44 -27.54 -5.78
N PHE A 245 18.24 -26.99 -5.62
CA PHE A 245 17.55 -26.90 -4.34
C PHE A 245 16.34 -27.84 -4.26
N ASP A 246 16.13 -28.44 -3.09
CA ASP A 246 14.99 -29.31 -2.81
C ASP A 246 13.80 -28.52 -2.24
N TRP A 247 12.73 -28.39 -3.02
CA TRP A 247 11.51 -27.67 -2.63
C TRP A 247 10.28 -28.23 -3.38
N GLU A 248 9.10 -28.00 -2.82
CA GLU A 248 7.84 -28.50 -3.37
C GLU A 248 6.93 -27.38 -3.90
N ILE A 249 6.21 -27.66 -4.99
CA ILE A 249 5.24 -26.71 -5.54
C ILE A 249 4.00 -26.75 -4.66
N GLN A 250 3.64 -25.61 -4.07
CA GLN A 250 2.45 -25.47 -3.23
C GLN A 250 1.22 -25.26 -4.11
N TRP A 251 0.22 -26.14 -4.01
CA TRP A 251 -0.99 -26.11 -4.82
C TRP A 251 -2.22 -26.46 -3.97
N GLN A 252 -3.40 -26.06 -4.44
CA GLN A 252 -4.69 -26.35 -3.82
C GLN A 252 -5.70 -26.67 -4.93
N LYS A 253 -6.87 -27.22 -4.57
CA LYS A 253 -7.84 -27.72 -5.57
C LYS A 253 -9.09 -26.84 -5.67
N GLU A 254 -9.44 -26.13 -4.61
CA GLU A 254 -10.72 -25.45 -4.46
C GLU A 254 -10.88 -24.23 -5.38
N GLY A 255 -9.78 -23.60 -5.81
CA GLY A 255 -9.81 -22.43 -6.72
C GLY A 255 -10.35 -21.14 -6.10
N ASP A 256 -10.74 -21.18 -4.83
CA ASP A 256 -11.28 -20.08 -4.06
C ASP A 256 -10.19 -19.15 -3.51
N SER A 257 -10.62 -18.08 -2.84
CA SER A 257 -9.70 -17.12 -2.25
C SER A 257 -8.91 -17.71 -1.08
N LEU A 258 -9.45 -18.72 -0.40
CA LEU A 258 -8.78 -19.42 0.70
C LEU A 258 -7.62 -20.28 0.17
N ALA A 259 -7.85 -21.04 -0.89
CA ALA A 259 -6.83 -21.79 -1.60
C ALA A 259 -5.67 -20.89 -2.04
N ARG A 260 -5.97 -19.70 -2.59
CA ARG A 260 -4.93 -18.71 -2.98
C ARG A 260 -4.16 -18.18 -1.78
N TYR A 261 -4.83 -17.97 -0.65
CA TYR A 261 -4.17 -17.60 0.59
C TYR A 261 -3.22 -18.70 1.07
N LEU A 262 -3.69 -19.95 1.11
CA LEU A 262 -2.89 -21.11 1.55
C LEU A 262 -1.66 -21.33 0.65
N VAL A 263 -1.82 -21.21 -0.67
CA VAL A 263 -0.69 -21.29 -1.60
C VAL A 263 0.37 -20.24 -1.28
N ARG A 264 0.00 -18.97 -1.05
CA ARG A 264 0.97 -17.90 -0.75
C ARG A 264 1.65 -18.08 0.61
N ILE A 265 0.93 -18.56 1.62
CA ILE A 265 1.53 -18.90 2.92
C ILE A 265 2.52 -20.06 2.76
N GLY A 266 2.14 -21.10 2.01
CA GLY A 266 3.03 -22.22 1.68
C GLY A 266 4.27 -21.77 0.92
N GLU A 267 4.10 -20.91 -0.08
CA GLU A 267 5.21 -20.36 -0.87
C GLU A 267 6.21 -19.61 0.01
N MET A 268 5.76 -18.87 1.04
CA MET A 268 6.69 -18.23 1.99
C MET A 268 7.52 -19.26 2.76
N MET A 269 6.96 -20.39 3.17
CA MET A 269 7.71 -21.45 3.86
C MET A 269 8.73 -22.11 2.93
N GLU A 270 8.33 -22.45 1.69
CA GLU A 270 9.25 -23.01 0.70
C GLU A 270 10.35 -22.03 0.32
N SER A 271 10.03 -20.72 0.23
CA SER A 271 11.03 -19.68 -0.05
C SER A 271 12.13 -19.66 1.01
N ILE A 272 11.77 -19.80 2.30
CA ILE A 272 12.76 -19.89 3.39
C ILE A 272 13.61 -21.14 3.25
N LYS A 273 13.00 -22.29 2.94
CA LYS A 273 13.71 -23.56 2.74
C LYS A 273 14.76 -23.43 1.63
N ILE A 274 14.41 -22.76 0.53
CA ILE A 274 15.33 -22.47 -0.59
C ILE A 274 16.45 -21.52 -0.12
N ILE A 275 16.12 -20.46 0.62
CA ILE A 275 17.12 -19.50 1.12
C ILE A 275 18.12 -20.20 2.05
N GLN A 276 17.68 -21.02 3.01
CA GLN A 276 18.56 -21.76 3.91
C GLN A 276 19.52 -22.66 3.13
N GLN A 277 19.02 -23.46 2.19
CA GLN A 277 19.87 -24.31 1.33
C GLN A 277 20.87 -23.49 0.50
N ALA A 278 20.44 -22.35 -0.05
CA ALA A 278 21.31 -21.47 -0.84
C ALA A 278 22.39 -20.80 0.01
N LEU A 279 22.10 -20.45 1.27
CA LEU A 279 23.09 -19.90 2.20
C LEU A 279 24.12 -20.96 2.64
N GLU A 280 23.72 -22.23 2.83
CA GLU A 280 24.63 -23.34 3.15
C GLU A 280 25.56 -23.66 1.97
N GLY A 281 25.01 -23.62 0.75
CA GLY A 281 25.71 -24.01 -0.46
C GLY A 281 26.47 -22.90 -1.20
N ILE A 282 26.51 -21.67 -0.68
CA ILE A 282 27.03 -20.52 -1.45
C ILE A 282 28.50 -20.72 -1.86
N PRO A 283 28.81 -20.83 -3.17
CA PRO A 283 30.18 -21.07 -3.60
C PRO A 283 31.02 -19.79 -3.50
N GLY A 284 32.31 -19.95 -3.21
CA GLY A 284 33.30 -18.90 -3.46
C GLY A 284 33.44 -18.64 -4.96
N GLY A 285 33.97 -17.47 -5.34
CA GLY A 285 34.26 -17.14 -6.74
C GLY A 285 33.85 -15.72 -7.14
N PRO A 286 33.93 -15.38 -8.44
CA PRO A 286 33.53 -14.07 -8.94
C PRO A 286 32.00 -13.90 -8.89
N TYR A 287 31.55 -12.68 -8.60
CA TYR A 287 30.12 -12.31 -8.54
C TYR A 287 29.61 -11.65 -9.83
N GLU A 288 30.50 -11.38 -10.78
CA GLU A 288 30.21 -10.80 -12.10
C GLU A 288 31.13 -11.45 -13.13
N ASN A 289 30.58 -11.73 -14.32
CA ASN A 289 31.40 -12.14 -15.44
C ASN A 289 32.13 -10.92 -16.04
N LEU A 290 33.44 -10.87 -15.83
CA LEU A 290 34.30 -9.78 -16.29
C LEU A 290 34.49 -9.76 -17.81
N GLU A 291 34.29 -10.89 -18.51
CA GLU A 291 34.46 -10.99 -19.97
C GLU A 291 33.46 -10.11 -20.72
N ILE A 292 32.30 -9.83 -20.13
CA ILE A 292 31.30 -8.90 -20.68
C ILE A 292 31.83 -7.47 -20.77
N ARG A 293 32.84 -7.14 -19.97
CA ARG A 293 33.51 -5.82 -20.02
C ARG A 293 34.55 -5.74 -21.13
N CYS A 294 34.95 -6.87 -21.71
CA CYS A 294 35.83 -6.95 -22.87
C CYS A 294 35.00 -6.89 -24.15
N PHE A 295 34.75 -5.67 -24.64
CA PHE A 295 34.02 -5.46 -25.89
C PHE A 295 34.84 -5.87 -27.14
N ASP A 296 36.17 -5.82 -27.05
CA ASP A 296 37.05 -6.27 -28.13
C ASP A 296 37.50 -7.72 -27.88
N ARG A 297 36.91 -8.64 -28.65
CA ARG A 297 37.27 -10.08 -28.64
C ARG A 297 38.68 -10.38 -29.18
N GLU A 298 39.43 -9.37 -29.66
CA GLU A 298 40.64 -9.58 -30.46
C GLU A 298 41.97 -9.19 -29.82
N LYS A 299 42.01 -8.55 -28.64
CA LYS A 299 43.29 -8.16 -28.02
C LYS A 299 43.35 -8.52 -26.56
N GLU A 300 44.29 -9.41 -26.21
CA GLU A 300 44.90 -9.38 -24.88
C GLU A 300 45.78 -8.11 -24.85
N PRO A 301 45.39 -7.02 -24.16
CA PRO A 301 46.21 -5.82 -24.14
C PRO A 301 47.51 -6.11 -23.36
N GLU A 302 48.65 -5.71 -23.90
CA GLU A 302 49.90 -5.79 -23.16
C GLU A 302 49.81 -4.92 -21.89
N TRP A 303 50.36 -5.42 -20.78
CA TRP A 303 50.35 -4.72 -19.50
C TRP A 303 50.98 -3.33 -19.65
N ASN A 304 50.27 -2.26 -19.25
CA ASN A 304 50.64 -0.84 -19.33
C ASN A 304 50.54 -0.13 -20.69
N GLU A 305 49.88 -0.71 -21.70
CA GLU A 305 49.68 -0.04 -22.99
C GLU A 305 48.59 1.08 -22.96
N PHE A 306 48.51 1.92 -24.00
CA PHE A 306 47.50 2.97 -24.10
C PHE A 306 46.06 2.42 -24.16
N GLU A 307 45.86 1.19 -24.65
CA GLU A 307 44.56 0.49 -24.63
C GLU A 307 44.26 -0.15 -23.25
N TYR A 308 45.29 -0.47 -22.45
CA TYR A 308 45.17 -0.87 -21.04
C TYR A 308 44.66 0.28 -20.14
N ARG A 309 44.54 1.48 -20.71
CA ARG A 309 44.17 2.73 -20.05
C ARG A 309 42.69 2.70 -19.66
N PHE A 310 42.47 2.22 -18.44
CA PHE A 310 41.21 2.24 -17.71
C PHE A 310 40.15 1.28 -18.28
N ILE A 311 40.22 0.02 -17.86
CA ILE A 311 39.00 -0.67 -17.39
C ILE A 311 38.50 0.17 -16.20
N SER A 312 37.89 1.32 -16.49
CA SER A 312 37.16 2.10 -15.52
C SER A 312 36.21 1.13 -14.84
N LYS A 313 36.11 1.13 -13.51
CA LYS A 313 35.16 0.28 -12.76
C LYS A 313 33.72 0.39 -13.29
N LYS A 314 33.42 1.43 -14.09
CA LYS A 314 32.21 1.57 -14.88
C LYS A 314 32.57 1.72 -16.37
N PRO A 315 32.65 0.63 -17.16
CA PRO A 315 32.52 0.77 -18.60
C PRO A 315 31.12 1.33 -18.92
N SER A 316 31.04 2.32 -19.82
CA SER A 316 29.77 2.80 -20.36
C SER A 316 29.24 1.75 -21.35
N PRO A 317 28.02 1.23 -21.13
CA PRO A 317 27.56 0.02 -21.80
C PRO A 317 26.85 0.34 -23.10
N THR A 318 27.48 0.03 -24.22
CA THR A 318 26.74 -0.24 -25.46
C THR A 318 26.83 -1.74 -25.68
N PHE A 319 26.03 -2.49 -24.92
CA PHE A 319 25.82 -3.91 -25.21
C PHE A 319 24.95 -3.99 -26.45
N GLU A 320 25.56 -4.34 -27.58
CA GLU A 320 24.84 -4.54 -28.83
C GLU A 320 24.05 -5.85 -28.74
N LEU A 321 22.73 -5.75 -28.86
CA LEU A 321 21.87 -6.92 -28.87
C LEU A 321 21.94 -7.60 -30.24
N PRO A 322 22.31 -8.89 -30.33
CA PRO A 322 22.14 -9.67 -31.55
C PRO A 322 20.74 -9.53 -32.16
N LYS A 323 20.66 -9.59 -33.49
CA LYS A 323 19.40 -9.44 -34.23
C LYS A 323 18.55 -10.72 -34.12
N GLN A 324 17.86 -10.87 -32.99
CA GLN A 324 17.01 -12.01 -32.67
C GLN A 324 15.78 -11.57 -31.88
N GLU A 325 14.70 -12.35 -31.99
CA GLU A 325 13.51 -12.21 -31.15
C GLU A 325 13.57 -13.25 -30.03
N LEU A 326 13.30 -12.81 -28.79
CA LEU A 326 13.33 -13.69 -27.63
C LEU A 326 12.17 -13.36 -26.69
N TYR A 327 11.51 -14.40 -26.19
CA TYR A 327 10.58 -14.29 -25.06
C TYR A 327 11.19 -14.97 -23.85
N VAL A 328 11.45 -14.18 -22.80
CA VAL A 328 11.93 -14.68 -21.52
C VAL A 328 10.84 -14.50 -20.49
N ARG A 329 10.75 -15.43 -19.54
CA ARG A 329 9.77 -15.40 -18.46
C ARG A 329 10.39 -15.89 -17.15
N ILE A 330 9.86 -15.38 -16.04
CA ILE A 330 10.27 -15.69 -14.66
C ILE A 330 9.01 -15.82 -13.80
N GLU A 331 9.06 -16.71 -12.80
CA GLU A 331 8.00 -16.87 -11.81
C GLU A 331 8.05 -15.75 -10.75
N ALA A 332 7.41 -14.61 -11.02
CA ALA A 332 7.23 -13.56 -10.03
C ALA A 332 6.19 -13.98 -8.97
N PRO A 333 6.18 -13.36 -7.77
CA PRO A 333 5.20 -13.68 -6.70
C PRO A 333 3.73 -13.51 -7.11
N LYS A 334 3.46 -12.73 -8.16
CA LYS A 334 2.12 -12.53 -8.73
C LYS A 334 1.77 -13.49 -9.87
N GLY A 335 2.75 -14.23 -10.39
CA GLY A 335 2.64 -15.11 -11.56
C GLY A 335 3.74 -14.89 -12.59
N GLU A 336 3.50 -15.35 -13.82
CA GLU A 336 4.47 -15.28 -14.90
C GLU A 336 4.71 -13.82 -15.31
N LEU A 337 5.93 -13.34 -15.05
CA LEU A 337 6.43 -12.07 -15.56
C LEU A 337 7.27 -12.36 -16.80
N GLY A 338 6.81 -11.87 -17.95
CA GLY A 338 7.46 -12.10 -19.24
C GLY A 338 7.89 -10.83 -19.95
N ILE A 339 8.95 -10.93 -20.74
CA ILE A 339 9.40 -9.88 -21.65
C ILE A 339 9.63 -10.48 -23.02
N PHE A 340 9.00 -9.90 -24.03
CA PHE A 340 9.28 -10.14 -25.43
C PHE A 340 10.17 -9.01 -25.94
N LEU A 341 11.39 -9.35 -26.32
CA LEU A 341 12.42 -8.40 -26.76
C LEU A 341 12.89 -8.75 -28.19
N ILE A 342 13.12 -7.71 -28.99
CA ILE A 342 13.68 -7.82 -30.33
C ILE A 342 14.98 -7.01 -30.38
N GLY A 343 16.10 -7.67 -30.65
CA GLY A 343 17.39 -7.02 -30.90
C GLY A 343 17.54 -6.61 -32.36
N ASP A 344 18.30 -5.55 -32.63
CA ASP A 344 18.58 -5.05 -34.00
C ASP A 344 20.04 -4.61 -34.16
N GLN A 345 21.01 -5.35 -33.58
CA GLN A 345 22.45 -5.03 -33.64
C GLN A 345 22.78 -3.60 -33.21
N ASN A 346 21.95 -3.03 -32.34
CA ASN A 346 22.10 -1.69 -31.80
C ASN A 346 22.12 -1.78 -30.27
N GLY A 347 22.59 -0.73 -29.61
CA GLY A 347 22.56 -0.63 -28.14
C GLY A 347 21.16 -0.44 -27.55
N PHE A 348 20.15 -0.26 -28.42
CA PHE A 348 18.74 -0.06 -28.07
C PHE A 348 17.92 -1.26 -28.53
N PRO A 349 17.00 -1.80 -27.70
CA PRO A 349 16.07 -2.82 -28.15
C PRO A 349 15.10 -2.21 -29.16
N TRP A 350 14.86 -2.92 -30.27
CA TRP A 350 13.91 -2.47 -31.29
C TRP A 350 12.47 -2.47 -30.78
N ARG A 351 12.11 -3.53 -30.05
CA ARG A 351 10.82 -3.66 -29.37
C ARG A 351 11.01 -4.27 -28.00
N TRP A 352 10.27 -3.73 -27.03
CA TRP A 352 10.25 -4.22 -25.66
C TRP A 352 8.80 -4.33 -25.18
N LYS A 353 8.26 -5.55 -25.19
CA LYS A 353 6.88 -5.81 -24.77
C LYS A 353 6.87 -6.53 -23.44
N ILE A 354 6.17 -5.95 -22.46
CA ILE A 354 6.08 -6.50 -21.11
C ILE A 354 4.77 -7.29 -21.00
N ARG A 355 4.84 -8.50 -20.46
CA ARG A 355 3.68 -9.29 -20.03
C ARG A 355 3.62 -9.29 -18.49
N PRO A 356 2.90 -8.33 -17.88
CA PRO A 356 2.75 -8.29 -16.44
C PRO A 356 1.63 -9.24 -15.97
N PRO A 357 1.86 -10.09 -14.94
CA PRO A 357 0.85 -11.01 -14.44
C PRO A 357 -0.37 -10.28 -13.84
N GLY A 358 -0.14 -9.13 -13.20
CA GLY A 358 -1.21 -8.33 -12.60
C GLY A 358 -2.24 -7.79 -13.60
N PHE A 359 -1.85 -7.55 -14.86
CA PHE A 359 -2.80 -7.09 -15.89
C PHE A 359 -3.75 -8.21 -16.28
N ILE A 360 -3.24 -9.43 -16.43
CA ILE A 360 -4.05 -10.62 -16.78
C ILE A 360 -4.96 -10.98 -15.60
N ASN A 361 -4.46 -10.93 -14.38
CA ASN A 361 -5.26 -11.19 -13.18
C ASN A 361 -6.40 -10.17 -12.99
N LEU A 362 -6.27 -8.94 -13.49
CA LEU A 362 -7.34 -7.94 -13.45
C LEU A 362 -8.38 -8.13 -14.56
N GLN A 363 -8.07 -8.83 -15.64
CA GLN A 363 -9.03 -9.07 -16.73
C GLN A 363 -10.16 -10.01 -16.33
N ILE A 364 -9.89 -10.97 -15.43
CA ILE A 364 -10.91 -11.89 -14.92
C ILE A 364 -11.77 -11.27 -13.80
N LEU A 365 -11.42 -10.08 -13.31
CA LEU A 365 -12.12 -9.42 -12.21
C LEU A 365 -13.65 -9.30 -12.42
N PRO A 366 -14.15 -8.92 -13.62
CA PRO A 366 -15.60 -8.89 -13.85
C PRO A 366 -16.24 -10.25 -13.62
N GLN A 367 -15.64 -11.32 -14.14
CA GLN A 367 -16.18 -12.67 -13.99
C GLN A 367 -16.15 -13.17 -12.54
N LEU A 368 -15.10 -12.82 -11.80
CA LEU A 368 -14.98 -13.16 -10.37
C LEU A 368 -16.07 -12.49 -9.53
N ILE A 369 -16.43 -11.25 -9.86
CA ILE A 369 -17.42 -10.46 -9.12
C ILE A 369 -18.86 -10.87 -9.50
N LEU A 370 -19.09 -11.39 -10.71
CA LEU A 370 -20.42 -11.83 -11.17
C LEU A 370 -20.90 -13.12 -10.53
N LEU A 371 -19.98 -13.96 -10.07
CA LEU A 371 -20.28 -15.22 -9.36
C LEU A 371 -20.57 -14.98 -7.87
N TRP A 372 -20.73 -13.73 -7.46
CA TRP A 372 -21.06 -13.32 -6.11
C TRP A 372 -22.52 -12.88 -6.00
N GLU A 373 -23.34 -13.70 -5.34
CA GLU A 373 -24.73 -13.36 -4.94
C GLU A 373 -24.81 -12.53 -3.64
N LYS A 374 -23.70 -11.96 -3.18
CA LYS A 374 -23.66 -11.06 -2.04
C LYS A 374 -22.43 -10.19 -2.14
N LEU A 375 -22.55 -8.86 -2.30
CA LEU A 375 -21.97 -7.90 -1.33
C LEU A 375 -22.11 -6.43 -1.76
N ILE A 376 -22.75 -5.65 -0.88
CA ILE A 376 -22.27 -4.32 -0.44
C ILE A 376 -22.37 -4.14 1.11
N VAL A 377 -23.08 -5.02 1.84
CA VAL A 377 -23.48 -4.69 3.23
C VAL A 377 -22.55 -5.22 4.33
N GLU A 378 -21.64 -6.16 4.08
CA GLU A 378 -20.87 -6.81 5.17
C GLU A 378 -19.56 -6.09 5.59
N MET A 379 -19.43 -4.79 5.32
CA MET A 379 -18.37 -3.94 5.90
C MET A 379 -18.81 -3.29 7.24
N ILE A 380 -20.03 -3.57 7.69
CA ILE A 380 -20.66 -2.95 8.85
C ILE A 380 -21.33 -4.09 9.64
N ILE A 381 -21.26 -4.01 10.96
CA ILE A 381 -21.94 -4.85 11.96
C ILE A 381 -21.01 -5.91 12.56
N ASP A 382 -20.42 -5.56 13.70
CA ASP A 382 -20.29 -6.51 14.80
C ASP A 382 -20.75 -5.81 16.07
N LEU A 383 -21.94 -6.21 16.54
CA LEU A 383 -22.64 -5.68 17.71
C LEU A 383 -22.49 -6.70 18.85
N THR A 384 -21.94 -6.27 19.98
CA THR A 384 -22.07 -7.00 21.26
C THR A 384 -22.65 -6.10 22.34
N GLU A 385 -23.61 -6.69 23.05
CA GLU A 385 -24.51 -6.14 24.08
C GLU A 385 -23.80 -5.61 25.35
N ILE A 386 -24.44 -4.70 26.10
CA ILE A 386 -24.83 -4.87 27.53
C ILE A 386 -25.52 -3.57 28.06
N GLN A 387 -26.81 -3.76 28.40
CA GLN A 387 -27.62 -3.36 29.57
C GLN A 387 -27.74 -1.92 30.12
N ASP A 388 -28.99 -1.67 30.57
CA ASP A 388 -29.68 -0.47 31.04
C ASP A 388 -29.15 0.18 32.34
N ILE A 389 -29.54 1.46 32.57
CA ILE A 389 -30.45 1.87 33.67
C ILE A 389 -30.78 3.39 33.60
N ARG A 390 -32.08 3.69 33.74
CA ARG A 390 -32.73 5.01 33.87
C ARG A 390 -32.64 5.57 35.31
N PHE A 391 -32.82 6.89 35.51
CA PHE A 391 -33.95 7.55 36.23
C PHE A 391 -33.58 8.94 36.84
N PHE A 392 -34.36 9.99 36.47
CA PHE A 392 -34.94 11.14 37.24
C PHE A 392 -34.26 11.75 38.51
N PHE A 393 -34.44 13.01 38.96
CA PHE A 393 -35.41 14.11 38.75
C PHE A 393 -34.82 15.45 39.32
N ARG A 394 -35.03 16.57 38.60
CA ARG A 394 -35.42 17.98 38.99
C ARG A 394 -35.14 18.53 40.41
N LEU A 395 -34.62 19.76 40.50
CA LEU A 395 -35.29 20.90 41.18
C LEU A 395 -34.69 22.29 40.86
N GLU A 396 -35.60 23.27 40.93
CA GLU A 396 -35.62 24.58 40.29
C GLU A 396 -34.80 25.69 40.96
N SER A 397 -34.41 26.65 40.11
CA SER A 397 -34.48 28.12 40.25
C SER A 397 -34.13 28.79 41.58
N PHE A 398 -33.14 29.69 41.55
CA PHE A 398 -33.29 31.13 41.82
C PHE A 398 -31.91 31.82 41.89
N LYS A 399 -31.63 32.79 40.99
CA LYS A 399 -31.00 34.12 41.25
C LYS A 399 -30.33 34.74 40.01
N GLU A 400 -31.19 35.35 39.19
CA GLU A 400 -30.94 36.02 37.89
C GLU A 400 -30.16 37.35 37.94
N ILE A 401 -29.22 37.56 38.86
CA ILE A 401 -28.42 38.82 38.85
C ILE A 401 -26.90 38.56 38.84
N TYR A 402 -26.47 37.32 39.17
CA TYR A 402 -25.08 36.87 38.98
C TYR A 402 -24.83 36.19 37.62
N GLY A 403 -25.86 36.07 36.77
CA GLY A 403 -25.89 35.18 35.60
C GLY A 403 -24.97 35.58 34.45
N ILE A 404 -24.70 36.87 34.21
CA ILE A 404 -23.93 37.27 33.01
C ILE A 404 -22.43 37.01 33.20
N ILE A 405 -21.88 37.23 34.41
CA ILE A 405 -20.46 37.00 34.71
C ILE A 405 -20.15 35.50 34.83
N TRP A 406 -21.11 34.71 35.34
CA TRP A 406 -21.02 33.25 35.40
C TRP A 406 -21.36 32.53 34.08
N VAL A 407 -21.86 33.23 33.05
CA VAL A 407 -21.99 32.66 31.69
C VAL A 407 -20.65 32.70 30.95
N PHE A 408 -19.85 33.74 31.14
CA PHE A 408 -18.53 33.82 30.50
C PHE A 408 -17.48 32.92 31.14
N ALA A 409 -17.52 32.71 32.46
CA ALA A 409 -16.57 31.83 33.16
C ALA A 409 -16.51 30.40 32.60
N PRO A 410 -17.61 29.66 32.41
CA PRO A 410 -17.59 28.30 31.83
C PRO A 410 -17.16 28.31 30.36
N ILE A 411 -17.51 29.34 29.58
CA ILE A 411 -17.03 29.48 28.19
C ILE A 411 -15.51 29.68 28.17
N LEU A 412 -14.97 30.49 29.07
CA LEU A 412 -13.52 30.76 29.15
C LEU A 412 -12.75 29.54 29.67
N ILE A 413 -13.32 28.81 30.65
CA ILE A 413 -12.79 27.52 31.13
C ILE A 413 -12.81 26.47 30.02
N LEU A 414 -13.88 26.40 29.22
CA LEU A 414 -13.99 25.50 28.08
C LEU A 414 -12.95 25.83 27.01
N ILE A 415 -12.82 27.10 26.61
CA ILE A 415 -11.82 27.54 25.63
C ILE A 415 -10.41 27.22 26.13
N PHE A 416 -10.12 27.52 27.40
CA PHE A 416 -8.82 27.24 27.99
C PHE A 416 -8.55 25.72 28.09
N GLY A 417 -9.55 24.92 28.45
CA GLY A 417 -9.49 23.46 28.46
C GLY A 417 -9.25 22.88 27.07
N ILE A 418 -9.92 23.38 26.04
CA ILE A 418 -9.71 22.98 24.65
C ILE A 418 -8.27 23.30 24.23
N ILE A 419 -7.77 24.51 24.50
CA ILE A 419 -6.40 24.91 24.15
C ILE A 419 -5.38 24.00 24.85
N ILE A 420 -5.55 23.72 26.15
CA ILE A 420 -4.67 22.80 26.87
C ILE A 420 -4.74 21.39 26.30
N SER A 421 -5.93 20.90 25.99
CA SER A 421 -6.11 19.55 25.43
C SER A 421 -5.42 19.41 24.06
N VAL A 422 -5.53 20.41 23.19
CA VAL A 422 -4.87 20.43 21.88
C VAL A 422 -3.35 20.46 22.04
N LEU A 423 -2.83 21.29 22.95
CA LEU A 423 -1.39 21.33 23.24
C LEU A 423 -0.88 19.98 23.79
N ALA A 424 -1.67 19.32 24.65
CA ALA A 424 -1.34 18.01 25.18
C ALA A 424 -1.36 16.90 24.11
N ILE A 425 -2.36 16.91 23.22
CA ILE A 425 -2.45 15.94 22.12
C ILE A 425 -1.28 16.11 21.14
N VAL A 426 -0.94 17.35 20.77
CA VAL A 426 0.21 17.62 19.87
C VAL A 426 1.53 17.22 20.52
N TRP A 427 1.68 17.45 21.82
CA TRP A 427 2.83 16.97 22.57
C TRP A 427 2.92 15.44 22.55
N LEU A 428 1.81 14.75 22.85
CA LEU A 428 1.72 13.29 22.85
C LEU A 428 2.02 12.70 21.46
N GLU A 429 1.45 13.28 20.40
CA GLU A 429 1.68 12.83 19.02
C GLU A 429 3.16 12.90 18.65
N ARG A 430 3.85 13.97 19.06
CA ARG A 430 5.29 14.13 18.81
C ARG A 430 6.14 13.17 19.63
N GLU A 431 5.74 12.89 20.87
CA GLU A 431 6.41 11.91 21.72
C GLU A 431 6.31 10.51 21.09
N ILE A 432 5.10 10.11 20.69
CA ILE A 432 4.85 8.84 19.99
C ILE A 432 5.62 8.77 18.67
N SER A 433 5.56 9.83 17.87
CA SER A 433 6.28 9.90 16.59
C SER A 433 7.80 9.85 16.76
N ALA A 434 8.32 10.46 17.82
CA ALA A 434 9.73 10.43 18.15
C ALA A 434 10.19 9.02 18.58
N GLY A 435 9.36 8.32 19.37
CA GLY A 435 9.58 6.92 19.72
C GLY A 435 9.58 6.00 18.50
N ILE A 436 8.64 6.19 17.58
CA ILE A 436 8.57 5.43 16.31
C ILE A 436 9.82 5.67 15.45
N GLN A 437 10.33 6.91 15.43
CA GLN A 437 11.46 7.31 14.59
C GLN A 437 12.82 7.21 15.29
N GLN A 438 12.88 6.70 16.52
CA GLN A 438 14.09 6.64 17.36
C GLN A 438 14.88 7.96 17.41
N ARG A 439 14.18 9.09 17.48
CA ARG A 439 14.79 10.42 17.57
C ARG A 439 14.47 11.09 18.90
N ILE A 440 15.30 12.06 19.29
CA ILE A 440 15.00 12.89 20.46
C ILE A 440 13.74 13.71 20.15
N GLY A 441 12.70 13.50 20.96
CA GLY A 441 11.39 14.10 20.80
C GLY A 441 11.30 15.54 21.34
N PRO A 442 10.10 15.99 21.74
CA PRO A 442 9.91 17.32 22.34
C PRO A 442 10.74 17.55 23.62
N GLU A 443 11.27 16.50 24.25
CA GLU A 443 12.19 16.55 25.40
C GLU A 443 13.49 17.35 25.15
N TYR A 444 13.85 17.65 23.90
CA TYR A 444 15.02 18.45 23.57
C TYR A 444 14.98 19.88 24.16
N THR A 445 13.80 20.51 24.25
CA THR A 445 13.66 21.92 24.66
C THR A 445 13.32 22.11 26.14
N GLY A 446 13.35 21.06 26.96
CA GLY A 446 13.14 21.14 28.41
C GLY A 446 12.65 19.84 29.05
N PRO A 447 12.53 19.78 30.39
CA PRO A 447 12.04 18.60 31.08
C PRO A 447 10.63 18.24 30.59
N PHE A 448 10.44 16.97 30.18
CA PHE A 448 9.20 16.45 29.58
C PHE A 448 8.71 17.19 28.33
N GLY A 449 9.52 18.04 27.68
CA GLY A 449 9.16 18.71 26.42
C GLY A 449 8.00 19.72 26.50
N VAL A 450 7.58 20.13 27.70
CA VAL A 450 6.48 21.10 27.92
C VAL A 450 6.81 22.48 27.34
N LEU A 451 8.09 22.88 27.37
CA LEU A 451 8.55 24.14 26.80
C LEU A 451 8.35 24.18 25.28
N GLN A 452 8.38 23.04 24.59
CA GLN A 452 8.07 22.96 23.17
C GLN A 452 6.61 23.32 22.89
N ALA A 453 5.68 22.80 23.69
CA ALA A 453 4.25 23.06 23.53
C ALA A 453 3.93 24.55 23.76
N LEU A 454 4.58 25.19 24.73
CA LEU A 454 4.47 26.64 24.96
C LEU A 454 5.07 27.46 23.81
N ALA A 455 6.23 27.06 23.27
CA ALA A 455 6.84 27.71 22.11
C ALA A 455 5.94 27.61 20.87
N ASP A 456 5.25 26.49 20.67
CA ASP A 456 4.31 26.33 19.56
C ASP A 456 3.03 27.15 19.74
N GLY A 457 2.50 27.21 20.97
CA GLY A 457 1.36 28.07 21.29
C GLY A 457 1.66 29.55 21.06
N THR A 458 2.82 30.03 21.52
CA THR A 458 3.27 31.40 21.25
C THR A 458 3.52 31.64 19.75
N LYS A 459 4.15 30.71 19.04
CA LYS A 459 4.37 30.79 17.59
C LYS A 459 3.07 30.90 16.80
N LEU A 460 1.99 30.22 17.22
CA LEU A 460 0.67 30.35 16.61
C LEU A 460 0.09 31.76 16.75
N LEU A 461 0.25 32.40 17.91
CA LEU A 461 -0.23 33.76 18.14
C LEU A 461 0.54 34.82 17.34
N PHE A 462 1.83 34.59 17.08
CA PHE A 462 2.69 35.47 16.29
C PHE A 462 2.76 35.11 14.81
N LYS A 463 1.97 34.15 14.35
CA LYS A 463 2.00 33.72 12.95
C LYS A 463 1.37 34.80 12.06
N GLU A 464 2.07 35.16 11.00
CA GLU A 464 1.57 36.16 10.05
C GLU A 464 0.29 35.68 9.37
N ASN A 465 -0.74 36.54 9.38
CA ASN A 465 -1.98 36.32 8.65
C ASN A 465 -1.74 36.65 7.16
N LEU A 466 -1.50 35.62 6.35
CA LEU A 466 -1.34 35.76 4.90
C LEU A 466 -2.71 35.92 4.22
N ILE A 467 -3.03 37.16 3.83
CA ILE A 467 -4.26 37.47 3.09
C ILE A 467 -3.92 37.57 1.58
N PRO A 468 -4.60 36.82 0.70
CA PRO A 468 -4.31 36.85 -0.74
C PRO A 468 -4.73 38.19 -1.36
N SER A 469 -3.80 38.84 -2.06
CA SER A 469 -4.03 40.17 -2.68
C SER A 469 -5.06 40.17 -3.82
N ARG A 470 -5.33 39.01 -4.42
CA ARG A 470 -6.31 38.82 -5.51
C ARG A 470 -7.61 38.13 -5.07
N GLY A 471 -7.73 37.79 -3.79
CA GLY A 471 -8.87 37.07 -3.24
C GLY A 471 -9.99 38.00 -2.75
N ASP A 472 -11.19 37.45 -2.58
CA ASP A 472 -12.26 38.13 -1.85
C ASP A 472 -11.95 38.04 -0.35
N ILE A 473 -11.47 39.14 0.21
CA ILE A 473 -11.03 39.27 1.61
C ILE A 473 -12.17 38.91 2.58
N ARG A 474 -13.42 39.24 2.23
CA ARG A 474 -14.57 38.96 3.10
C ARG A 474 -14.84 37.47 3.17
N LEU A 475 -14.93 36.80 2.03
CA LEU A 475 -15.14 35.35 1.98
C LEU A 475 -13.97 34.57 2.59
N PHE A 476 -12.73 35.02 2.33
CA PHE A 476 -11.52 34.40 2.83
C PHE A 476 -11.39 34.51 4.36
N SER A 477 -11.80 35.64 4.96
CA SER A 477 -11.76 35.83 6.41
C SER A 477 -12.95 35.19 7.13
N ILE A 478 -14.15 35.22 6.52
CA ILE A 478 -15.37 34.67 7.12
C ILE A 478 -15.33 33.14 7.15
N GLY A 479 -14.78 32.48 6.12
CA GLY A 479 -14.74 31.02 6.02
C GLY A 479 -14.17 30.32 7.26
N PRO A 480 -12.91 30.61 7.66
CA PRO A 480 -12.31 30.05 8.87
C PRO A 480 -13.07 30.41 10.15
N SER A 481 -13.65 31.61 10.19
CA SER A 481 -14.43 32.08 11.34
C SER A 481 -15.70 31.24 11.52
N ILE A 482 -16.40 30.90 10.44
CA ILE A 482 -17.56 30.00 10.46
C ILE A 482 -17.18 28.61 10.96
N SER A 483 -16.06 28.06 10.49
CA SER A 483 -15.57 26.75 10.96
C SER A 483 -15.20 26.76 12.45
N VAL A 484 -14.54 27.80 12.94
CA VAL A 484 -14.19 27.91 14.37
C VAL A 484 -15.43 28.11 15.22
N ILE A 485 -16.34 28.99 14.82
CA ILE A 485 -17.58 29.27 15.54
C ILE A 485 -18.46 28.01 15.60
N SER A 486 -18.63 27.29 14.48
CA SER A 486 -19.39 26.03 14.48
C SER A 486 -18.79 25.00 15.43
N ILE A 487 -17.47 24.84 15.44
CA ILE A 487 -16.81 23.94 16.40
C ILE A 487 -17.09 24.42 17.84
N ILE A 488 -16.87 25.68 18.18
CA ILE A 488 -17.10 26.17 19.55
C ILE A 488 -18.56 25.97 20.00
N ILE A 489 -19.53 26.21 19.12
CA ILE A 489 -20.95 25.99 19.43
C ILE A 489 -21.23 24.48 19.60
N SER A 490 -20.58 23.61 18.84
CA SER A 490 -20.74 22.16 18.98
C SER A 490 -20.29 21.68 20.38
N TYR A 491 -19.21 22.24 20.93
CA TYR A 491 -18.72 21.97 22.28
C TYR A 491 -19.70 22.41 23.39
N SER A 492 -20.64 23.33 23.12
CA SER A 492 -21.64 23.74 24.12
C SER A 492 -22.63 22.63 24.50
N VAL A 493 -22.78 21.65 23.61
CA VAL A 493 -23.76 20.57 23.71
C VAL A 493 -23.10 19.26 24.20
N ILE A 494 -21.77 19.16 24.13
CA ILE A 494 -21.04 17.97 24.53
C ILE A 494 -20.91 17.94 26.07
N PRO A 495 -21.31 16.83 26.72
CA PRO A 495 -21.12 16.68 28.15
C PRO A 495 -19.68 16.27 28.48
N PHE A 496 -18.94 17.11 29.21
CA PHE A 496 -17.56 16.80 29.65
C PHE A 496 -17.53 16.11 31.03
N GLY A 497 -18.67 16.04 31.72
CA GLY A 497 -18.84 15.36 33.00
C GLY A 497 -20.24 15.55 33.54
N TYR A 498 -20.59 14.81 34.61
CA TYR A 498 -21.95 14.82 35.19
C TYR A 498 -22.50 16.21 35.52
N ASN A 499 -21.63 17.16 35.89
CA ASN A 499 -21.99 18.53 36.23
C ASN A 499 -21.45 19.58 35.23
N PHE A 500 -20.86 19.15 34.11
CA PHE A 500 -20.16 20.02 33.18
C PHE A 500 -20.76 19.93 31.77
N VAL A 501 -21.97 20.49 31.64
CA VAL A 501 -22.69 20.67 30.38
C VAL A 501 -23.12 22.14 30.29
N LEU A 502 -22.78 22.82 29.19
CA LEU A 502 -23.08 24.24 29.00
C LEU A 502 -24.56 24.48 28.65
N SER A 503 -25.15 23.62 27.83
CA SER A 503 -26.57 23.67 27.46
C SER A 503 -27.11 22.24 27.31
N ASP A 504 -28.01 21.85 28.23
CA ASP A 504 -28.70 20.57 28.16
C ASP A 504 -29.91 20.69 27.24
N LEU A 505 -29.74 20.23 26.00
CA LEU A 505 -30.79 20.25 24.98
C LEU A 505 -31.24 18.83 24.68
N ASN A 506 -32.56 18.58 24.73
CA ASN A 506 -33.16 17.29 24.34
C ASN A 506 -32.80 16.86 22.89
N ILE A 507 -32.42 17.81 22.04
CA ILE A 507 -32.04 17.62 20.63
C ILE A 507 -30.52 17.75 20.48
N GLY A 508 -29.75 17.65 21.57
CA GLY A 508 -28.34 18.03 21.61
C GLY A 508 -27.48 17.32 20.57
N ILE A 509 -27.68 16.02 20.41
CA ILE A 509 -26.97 15.21 19.43
C ILE A 509 -27.26 15.66 17.98
N PHE A 510 -28.52 15.96 17.66
CA PHE A 510 -28.89 16.44 16.32
C PHE A 510 -28.42 17.88 16.08
N LEU A 511 -28.44 18.72 17.11
CA LEU A 511 -27.90 20.07 17.03
C LEU A 511 -26.38 20.03 16.79
N TRP A 512 -25.68 19.13 17.47
CA TRP A 512 -24.24 18.91 17.28
C TRP A 512 -23.92 18.51 15.82
N ILE A 513 -24.68 17.58 15.23
CA ILE A 513 -24.57 17.20 13.82
C ILE A 513 -24.89 18.36 12.88
N ALA A 514 -25.97 19.08 13.15
CA ALA A 514 -26.39 20.21 12.32
C ALA A 514 -25.33 21.32 12.31
N ILE A 515 -24.70 21.57 13.46
CA ILE A 515 -23.64 22.56 13.59
C ILE A 515 -22.35 22.08 12.94
N SER A 516 -21.98 20.79 13.11
CA SER A 516 -20.75 20.25 12.50
C SER A 516 -20.82 20.36 10.96
N SER A 517 -22.01 20.12 10.39
CA SER A 517 -22.30 20.22 8.95
C SER A 517 -22.09 21.62 8.36
N ILE A 518 -21.93 22.66 9.19
CA ILE A 518 -21.62 24.03 8.77
C ILE A 518 -20.10 24.20 8.54
N ALA A 519 -19.25 23.41 9.19
CA ALA A 519 -17.79 23.53 9.08
C ALA A 519 -17.24 23.32 7.65
N PRO A 520 -17.75 22.35 6.84
CA PRO A 520 -17.33 22.18 5.44
C PRO A 520 -17.61 23.41 4.56
N ILE A 521 -18.68 24.16 4.86
CA ILE A 521 -19.02 25.40 4.14
C ILE A 521 -17.93 26.44 4.35
N GLY A 522 -17.41 26.58 5.58
CA GLY A 522 -16.31 27.48 5.88
C GLY A 522 -15.02 27.14 5.11
N LEU A 523 -14.71 25.85 4.95
CA LEU A 523 -13.58 25.37 4.15
C LEU A 523 -13.72 25.69 2.66
N LEU A 524 -14.91 25.45 2.09
CA LEU A 524 -15.21 25.79 0.70
C LEU A 524 -15.15 27.29 0.44
N MET A 525 -15.72 28.10 1.35
CA MET A 525 -15.68 29.56 1.27
C MET A 525 -14.25 30.10 1.34
N SER A 526 -13.38 29.52 2.18
CA SER A 526 -11.98 29.92 2.26
C SER A 526 -11.20 29.55 0.98
N GLY A 527 -11.41 28.34 0.45
CA GLY A 527 -10.81 27.90 -0.81
C GLY A 527 -11.25 28.72 -2.01
N TYR A 528 -12.55 29.07 -2.07
CA TYR A 528 -13.13 29.91 -3.13
C TYR A 528 -12.68 31.38 -2.99
N GLY A 529 -12.72 31.93 -1.77
CA GLY A 529 -12.32 33.31 -1.46
C GLY A 529 -10.85 33.60 -1.79
N SER A 530 -9.99 32.58 -1.82
CA SER A 530 -8.58 32.72 -2.24
C SER A 530 -8.41 33.09 -3.72
N ASN A 531 -9.44 32.95 -4.57
CA ASN A 531 -9.39 33.22 -6.01
C ASN A 531 -8.20 32.53 -6.73
N ASN A 532 -7.88 31.30 -6.29
CA ASN A 532 -6.82 30.46 -6.86
C ASN A 532 -7.37 29.05 -7.10
N LYS A 533 -7.21 28.53 -8.32
CA LYS A 533 -7.68 27.19 -8.70
C LYS A 533 -7.12 26.08 -7.81
N TYR A 534 -5.86 26.20 -7.38
CA TYR A 534 -5.23 25.21 -6.50
C TYR A 534 -5.79 25.24 -5.09
N SER A 535 -6.00 26.44 -4.52
CA SER A 535 -6.62 26.60 -3.20
C SER A 535 -8.07 26.11 -3.20
N PHE A 536 -8.82 26.35 -4.29
CA PHE A 536 -10.19 25.87 -4.44
C PHE A 536 -10.24 24.33 -4.53
N LEU A 537 -9.36 23.70 -5.31
CA LEU A 537 -9.24 22.24 -5.34
C LEU A 537 -8.85 21.66 -3.98
N GLY A 538 -7.96 22.32 -3.24
CA GLY A 538 -7.61 21.95 -1.87
C GLY A 538 -8.81 22.04 -0.92
N GLY A 539 -9.57 23.13 -0.98
CA GLY A 539 -10.79 23.33 -0.20
C GLY A 539 -11.88 22.30 -0.52
N LEU A 540 -12.07 21.96 -1.81
CA LEU A 540 -12.98 20.90 -2.25
C LEU A 540 -12.57 19.53 -1.69
N ARG A 541 -11.27 19.20 -1.68
CA ARG A 541 -10.78 17.94 -1.09
C ARG A 541 -11.04 17.88 0.41
N ALA A 542 -10.72 18.96 1.13
CA ALA A 542 -10.93 19.02 2.58
C ALA A 542 -12.43 18.92 2.93
N ALA A 543 -13.30 19.59 2.17
CA ALA A 543 -14.74 19.50 2.34
C ALA A 543 -15.28 18.10 2.02
N ALA A 544 -14.86 17.50 0.90
CA ALA A 544 -15.25 16.13 0.54
C ALA A 544 -14.81 15.11 1.60
N GLN A 545 -13.60 15.25 2.14
CA GLN A 545 -13.11 14.43 3.23
C GLN A 545 -13.96 14.62 4.50
N SER A 546 -14.24 15.87 4.91
CA SER A 546 -15.10 16.15 6.07
C SER A 546 -16.49 15.53 5.92
N ILE A 547 -17.13 15.74 4.76
CA ILE A 547 -18.46 15.21 4.45
C ILE A 547 -18.45 13.68 4.45
N SER A 548 -17.39 13.05 3.94
CA SER A 548 -17.26 11.59 3.92
C SER A 548 -17.22 10.95 5.31
N TYR A 549 -16.80 11.68 6.34
CA TYR A 549 -16.85 11.22 7.73
C TYR A 549 -18.16 11.62 8.43
N GLU A 550 -18.70 12.80 8.11
CA GLU A 550 -19.95 13.29 8.72
C GLU A 550 -21.19 12.51 8.28
N ILE A 551 -21.26 12.07 7.01
CA ILE A 551 -22.42 11.31 6.51
C ILE A 551 -22.57 9.97 7.25
N PRO A 552 -21.54 9.10 7.33
CA PRO A 552 -21.63 7.86 8.11
C PRO A 552 -21.96 8.11 9.57
N LEU A 553 -21.30 9.10 10.21
CA LEU A 553 -21.57 9.46 11.59
C LEU A 553 -23.03 9.90 11.80
N THR A 554 -23.55 10.74 10.92
CA THR A 554 -24.94 11.20 10.95
C THR A 554 -25.90 10.05 10.77
N LEU A 555 -25.64 9.13 9.84
CA LEU A 555 -26.46 7.94 9.62
C LEU A 555 -26.44 7.01 10.84
N CYS A 556 -25.27 6.78 11.43
CA CYS A 556 -25.12 6.01 12.68
C CYS A 556 -25.94 6.65 13.81
N VAL A 557 -25.78 7.94 14.03
CA VAL A 557 -26.47 8.65 15.12
C VAL A 557 -27.97 8.74 14.90
N LEU A 558 -28.41 8.99 13.66
CA LEU A 558 -29.82 9.05 13.29
C LEU A 558 -30.48 7.68 13.46
N SER A 559 -29.78 6.60 13.13
CA SER A 559 -30.25 5.23 13.37
C SER A 559 -30.42 4.91 14.86
N ILE A 560 -29.48 5.35 15.71
CA ILE A 560 -29.57 5.23 17.17
C ILE A 560 -30.76 6.04 17.70
N SER A 561 -30.92 7.27 17.23
CA SER A 561 -31.95 8.19 17.72
C SER A 561 -33.36 7.78 17.29
N LEU A 562 -33.55 7.31 16.05
CA LEU A 562 -34.84 6.78 15.57
C LEU A 562 -35.28 5.54 16.36
N ARG A 563 -34.32 4.76 16.87
CA ARG A 563 -34.59 3.61 17.73
C ARG A 563 -34.97 4.00 19.16
N ALA A 564 -34.47 5.13 19.67
CA ALA A 564 -34.82 5.66 20.99
C ALA A 564 -36.21 6.32 21.06
N ILE A 565 -36.78 6.71 19.90
CA ILE A 565 -38.11 7.34 19.79
C ILE A 565 -39.24 6.31 19.70
N ARG A 566 -38.93 5.03 19.43
CA ARG A 566 -39.86 3.89 19.56
C ARG A 566 -39.75 3.28 20.94
#